data_AF-A0AAE4G8Q1-F1
#
_entry.id   AF-A0AAE4G8Q1-F1
#
_cell.length_a   1.000
_cell.length_b   1.000
_cell.length_c   1.000
_cell.angle_alpha   90.00
_cell.angle_beta   90.00
_cell.angle_gamma   90.00
#
_symmetry.space_group_name_H-M   'P 1'
#
loop_
_entity.id
_entity.type
_entity.pdbx_description
1 polymer ?
#
loop_
_entity_poly.entity_id
_entity_poly.type
_entity_poly.pdbx_seq_one_letter_code
_entity_poly.pdbx_strand_id
1 'polypeptide(L)'
;MPIDNEYSAKVQQCAQQGQALMRLLTNNGAPESLYLHARESEVGKPGELFLARRDAPNPYGYPRVTEEGLPISLPYDRYFQWVWERARRAPILTLAGDAPSNGQDECL
;
A
#
# COMPACT_ATOMS: atom_id res chain seq x y z
N MET A 1 -6.94 13.13 -14.10
CA MET A 1 -7.34 13.17 -12.68
C MET A 1 -6.08 13.37 -11.85
N PRO A 2 -6.07 14.23 -10.82
CA PRO A 2 -4.84 14.55 -10.10
C PRO A 2 -4.30 13.29 -9.40
N ILE A 3 -3.00 13.06 -9.53
CA ILE A 3 -2.26 11.90 -8.99
C ILE A 3 -2.48 11.76 -7.45
N ASP A 4 -2.71 12.88 -6.75
CA ASP A 4 -3.08 12.90 -5.33
C ASP A 4 -4.33 12.11 -4.98
N ASN A 5 -5.32 12.01 -5.89
CA ASN A 5 -6.57 11.31 -5.59
C ASN A 5 -6.41 9.79 -5.66
N GLU A 6 -5.60 9.28 -6.60
CA GLU A 6 -5.31 7.85 -6.72
C GLU A 6 -4.48 7.36 -5.54
N TYR A 7 -3.46 8.13 -5.15
CA TYR A 7 -2.63 7.83 -4.00
C TYR A 7 -3.47 7.79 -2.70
N SER A 8 -4.28 8.83 -2.48
CA SER A 8 -5.15 8.93 -1.31
C SER A 8 -6.15 7.76 -1.24
N ALA A 9 -6.72 7.35 -2.37
CA ALA A 9 -7.62 6.21 -2.43
C ALA A 9 -6.92 4.90 -2.01
N LYS A 10 -5.69 4.65 -2.48
CA LYS A 10 -4.90 3.46 -2.11
C LYS A 10 -4.56 3.44 -0.61
N VAL A 11 -4.12 4.57 -0.07
CA VAL A 11 -3.84 4.72 1.37
C VAL A 11 -5.11 4.50 2.20
N GLN A 12 -6.24 5.07 1.76
CA GLN A 12 -7.53 4.93 2.43
C GLN A 12 -8.01 3.47 2.44
N GLN A 13 -7.92 2.77 1.31
CA GLN A 13 -8.26 1.34 1.24
C GLN A 13 -7.39 0.51 2.18
N CYS A 14 -6.08 0.75 2.20
CA CYS A 14 -5.15 0.07 3.09
C CYS A 14 -5.48 0.33 4.57
N ALA A 15 -5.75 1.58 4.94
CA ALA A 15 -6.12 1.96 6.30
C ALA A 15 -7.43 1.29 6.75
N GLN A 16 -8.44 1.23 5.87
CA GLN A 16 -9.71 0.55 6.15
C GLN A 16 -9.54 -0.96 6.32
N GLN A 17 -8.73 -1.61 5.47
CA GLN A 17 -8.39 -3.02 5.62
C GLN A 17 -7.68 -3.30 6.95
N GLY A 18 -6.70 -2.46 7.32
CA GLY A 18 -6.01 -2.54 8.60
C GLY A 18 -6.93 -2.37 9.80
N GLN A 19 -7.88 -1.44 9.72
CA GLN A 19 -8.89 -1.25 10.76
C GLN A 19 -9.77 -2.49 10.93
N ALA A 20 -10.26 -3.08 9.84
CA ALA A 20 -11.07 -4.29 9.87
C ALA A 20 -10.29 -5.47 10.47
N LEU A 21 -9.04 -5.64 10.06
CA LEU A 21 -8.16 -6.69 10.58
C LEU A 21 -7.85 -6.50 12.07
N MET A 22 -7.49 -5.29 12.50
CA MET A 22 -7.23 -4.99 13.91
C MET A 22 -8.47 -5.22 14.78
N ARG A 23 -9.67 -4.86 14.29
CA ARG A 23 -10.94 -5.15 14.98
C ARG A 23 -11.14 -6.65 15.15
N LEU A 24 -10.89 -7.44 14.11
CA LEU A 24 -10.99 -8.89 14.15
C LEU A 24 -10.00 -9.50 15.15
N LEU A 25 -8.74 -9.05 15.14
CA LEU A 25 -7.70 -9.51 16.09
C LEU A 25 -8.04 -9.15 17.54
N THR A 26 -8.55 -7.94 17.75
CA THR A 26 -9.00 -7.48 19.08
C THR A 26 -10.18 -8.31 19.58
N ASN A 27 -11.18 -8.57 18.73
CA ASN A 27 -12.33 -9.40 19.06
C ASN A 27 -11.94 -10.86 19.37
N ASN A 28 -10.89 -11.37 18.73
CA ASN A 28 -10.32 -12.69 18.99
C ASN A 28 -9.39 -12.72 20.23
N GLY A 29 -9.23 -11.60 20.93
CA GLY A 29 -8.39 -11.51 22.13
C GLY A 29 -6.88 -11.53 21.87
N ALA A 30 -6.46 -11.37 20.62
CA ALA A 30 -5.05 -11.43 20.20
C ALA A 30 -4.69 -10.19 19.35
N PRO A 31 -4.78 -8.97 19.91
CA PRO A 31 -4.37 -7.77 19.18
C PRO A 31 -2.88 -7.84 18.86
N GLU A 32 -2.53 -7.55 17.61
CA GLU A 32 -1.16 -7.65 17.12
C GLU A 32 -0.86 -6.45 16.24
N SER A 33 0.37 -5.94 16.31
CA SER A 33 0.82 -4.86 15.43
C SER A 33 0.79 -5.32 13.98
N LEU A 34 0.24 -4.46 13.11
CA LEU A 34 0.17 -4.71 11.67
C LEU A 34 1.32 -4.01 10.96
N TYR A 35 1.94 -4.66 10.00
CA TYR A 35 3.08 -4.15 9.26
C TYR A 35 2.63 -3.71 7.88
N LEU A 36 3.13 -2.56 7.44
CA LEU A 36 2.85 -2.03 6.11
C LEU A 36 3.75 -2.71 5.09
N HIS A 37 3.13 -3.27 4.08
CA HIS A 37 3.80 -3.84 2.93
C HIS A 37 3.32 -3.16 1.67
N ALA A 38 4.22 -3.06 0.69
CA ALA A 38 3.92 -2.45 -0.59
C ALA A 38 4.39 -3.35 -1.72
N ARG A 39 3.56 -3.42 -2.75
CA ARG A 39 3.98 -3.84 -4.08
C ARG A 39 4.38 -2.62 -4.87
N GLU A 40 5.60 -2.64 -5.40
CA GLU A 40 6.06 -1.61 -6.33
C GLU A 40 5.17 -1.59 -7.57
N SER A 41 4.93 -0.40 -8.10
CA SER A 41 4.24 -0.26 -9.38
C SER A 41 5.07 -0.85 -10.51
N GLU A 42 4.45 -1.61 -11.40
CA GLU A 42 5.05 -2.10 -12.64
C GLU A 42 4.43 -1.36 -13.84
N VAL A 43 5.06 -1.44 -15.01
CA VAL A 43 4.52 -0.84 -16.24
C VAL A 43 3.13 -1.42 -16.52
N GLY A 44 2.11 -0.55 -16.52
CA GLY A 44 0.72 -0.95 -16.71
C GLY A 44 0.05 -1.65 -15.52
N LYS A 45 0.72 -1.74 -14.36
CA LYS A 45 0.12 -2.29 -13.13
C LYS A 45 0.37 -1.35 -11.94
N PRO A 46 -0.68 -0.72 -11.38
CA PRO A 46 -0.52 0.10 -10.19
C PRO A 46 0.02 -0.74 -9.02
N GLY A 47 0.87 -0.13 -8.20
CA GLY A 47 1.31 -0.73 -6.95
C GLY A 47 0.15 -0.88 -5.97
N GLU A 48 0.37 -1.66 -4.91
CA GLU A 48 -0.64 -1.96 -3.90
C GLU A 48 -0.06 -1.80 -2.50
N LEU A 49 -0.89 -1.35 -1.57
CA LEU A 49 -0.58 -1.26 -0.15
C LEU A 49 -1.46 -2.24 0.61
N PHE A 50 -0.86 -2.97 1.55
CA PHE A 50 -1.61 -3.83 2.46
C PHE A 50 -0.97 -3.85 3.84
N LEU A 51 -1.83 -4.12 4.84
CA LEU A 51 -1.42 -4.31 6.23
C LEU A 51 -1.55 -5.78 6.57
N ALA A 52 -0.48 -6.36 7.10
CA ALA A 52 -0.46 -7.77 7.49
C ALA A 52 0.19 -7.96 8.86
N ARG A 53 -0.12 -9.08 9.50
CA ARG A 53 0.54 -9.53 10.72
C ARG A 53 2.01 -9.81 10.46
N ARG A 54 2.85 -9.72 11.51
CA ARG A 54 4.31 -9.95 11.37
C ARG A 54 4.62 -11.33 10.81
N ASP A 55 3.94 -12.33 11.36
CA ASP A 55 4.17 -13.76 11.13
C ASP A 55 3.10 -14.38 10.22
N ALA A 56 2.17 -13.58 9.68
CA ALA A 56 1.28 -14.10 8.65
C ALA A 56 2.09 -14.45 7.40
N PRO A 57 1.80 -15.59 6.76
CA PRO A 57 2.37 -15.88 5.45
C PRO A 57 1.97 -14.72 4.54
N ASN A 58 2.96 -13.94 4.11
CA ASN A 58 2.74 -12.86 3.17
C ASN A 58 2.22 -13.49 1.87
N PRO A 59 0.92 -13.35 1.56
CA PRO A 59 0.33 -14.11 0.46
C PRO A 59 0.92 -13.72 -0.89
N TYR A 60 1.63 -12.59 -0.94
CA TYR A 60 2.18 -12.04 -2.16
C TYR A 60 3.71 -11.84 -2.15
N GLY A 61 4.39 -12.17 -1.05
CA GLY A 61 5.84 -11.98 -0.91
C GLY A 61 6.32 -10.52 -0.98
N TYR A 62 5.42 -9.54 -0.91
CA TYR A 62 5.72 -8.11 -1.02
C TYR A 62 6.60 -7.58 0.15
N PRO A 63 7.60 -6.75 -0.13
CA PRO A 63 8.50 -6.24 0.89
C PRO A 63 7.77 -5.34 1.90
N ARG A 64 8.29 -5.30 3.13
CA ARG A 64 7.83 -4.34 4.15
C ARG A 64 8.30 -2.95 3.75
N VAL A 65 7.38 -1.98 3.84
CA VAL A 65 7.70 -0.55 3.64
C VAL A 65 8.49 -0.02 4.83
N THR A 66 8.17 -0.52 6.03
CA THR A 66 8.86 -0.18 7.27
C THR A 66 8.92 -1.39 8.19
N GLU A 67 9.96 -1.43 9.02
CA GLU A 67 10.10 -2.35 10.15
C GLU A 67 9.20 -1.96 11.34
N GLU A 68 8.59 -0.78 11.29
CA GLU A 68 7.66 -0.30 12.31
C GLU A 68 6.25 -0.88 12.12
N GLY A 69 5.75 -1.57 13.14
CA GLY A 69 4.36 -2.00 13.20
C GLY A 69 3.42 -0.84 13.55
N LEU A 70 2.22 -0.87 12.97
CA LEU A 70 1.09 -0.06 13.35
C LEU A 70 0.76 -0.33 14.83
N PRO A 71 0.84 0.69 15.70
CA PRO A 71 0.61 0.49 17.13
C PRO A 71 -0.82 0.02 17.39
N ILE A 72 -0.98 -0.99 18.23
CA ILE A 72 -2.29 -1.50 18.67
C ILE A 72 -3.12 -0.40 19.34
N SER A 73 -2.46 0.51 20.08
CA SER A 73 -3.09 1.63 20.76
C SER A 73 -3.44 2.81 19.85
N LEU A 74 -3.04 2.78 18.58
CA LEU A 74 -3.33 3.87 17.66
C LEU A 74 -4.85 3.93 17.38
N PRO A 75 -5.51 5.07 17.56
CA PRO A 75 -6.94 5.19 17.24
C PRO A 75 -7.17 5.05 15.73
N TYR A 76 -8.30 4.46 15.35
CA TYR A 76 -8.60 4.13 13.96
C TYR A 76 -8.60 5.34 13.02
N ASP A 77 -9.05 6.51 13.48
CA ASP A 77 -9.03 7.76 12.70
C ASP A 77 -7.61 8.22 12.33
N ARG A 78 -6.57 7.68 13.00
CA ARG A 78 -5.16 7.97 12.71
C ARG A 78 -4.50 6.93 11.79
N TYR A 79 -5.21 5.88 11.39
CA TYR A 79 -4.65 4.83 10.52
C TYR A 79 -4.27 5.39 9.15
N PHE A 80 -5.15 6.20 8.55
CA PHE A 80 -4.87 6.85 7.27
C PHE A 80 -3.57 7.66 7.33
N GLN A 81 -3.43 8.52 8.35
CA GLN A 81 -2.24 9.35 8.52
C GLN A 81 -0.98 8.49 8.69
N TRP A 82 -1.05 7.45 9.52
CA TRP A 82 0.08 6.56 9.75
C TRP A 82 0.52 5.82 8.49
N VAL A 83 -0.44 5.31 7.70
CA VAL A 83 -0.17 4.63 6.43
C VAL A 83 0.38 5.64 5.41
N TRP A 84 -0.22 6.82 5.30
CA TRP A 84 0.22 7.90 4.41
C TRP A 84 1.69 8.26 4.65
N GLU A 85 2.08 8.54 5.89
CA GLU A 85 3.44 8.96 6.23
C GLU A 85 4.51 7.91 5.85
N ARG A 86 4.17 6.63 5.94
CA ARG A 86 5.08 5.51 5.64
C ARG A 86 5.06 5.12 4.17
N ALA A 87 3.87 5.05 3.57
CA ALA A 87 3.70 4.73 2.16
C ALA A 87 4.34 5.78 1.25
N ARG A 88 4.58 7.02 1.71
CA ARG A 88 5.24 8.07 0.91
C ARG A 88 6.66 7.71 0.49
N ARG A 89 7.27 6.73 1.15
CA ARG A 89 8.60 6.21 0.84
C ARG A 89 8.57 5.06 -0.18
N ALA A 90 7.39 4.58 -0.58
CA ALA A 90 7.22 3.43 -1.47
C ALA A 90 6.73 3.86 -2.87
N PRO A 91 7.34 3.35 -3.95
CA PRO A 91 6.92 3.63 -5.33
C PRO A 91 5.68 2.82 -5.71
N ILE A 92 4.51 3.22 -5.23
CA ILE A 92 3.24 2.51 -5.43
C ILE A 92 2.33 3.13 -6.51
N LEU A 93 2.68 4.30 -7.00
CA LEU A 93 1.94 4.99 -8.05
C LEU A 93 2.33 4.41 -9.41
N THR A 94 1.34 4.19 -10.27
CA THR A 94 1.59 3.69 -11.62
C THR A 94 2.66 4.54 -12.29
N LEU A 95 3.79 3.92 -12.64
CA LEU A 95 4.74 4.53 -13.56
C LEU A 95 3.98 4.69 -14.88
N ALA A 96 3.69 5.93 -15.26
CA ALA A 96 3.30 6.21 -16.63
C ALA A 96 4.44 5.66 -17.47
N GLY A 97 4.21 4.54 -18.15
CA GLY A 97 5.18 4.03 -19.11
C GLY A 97 5.39 5.16 -20.10
N ASP A 98 6.60 5.72 -20.12
CA ASP A 98 7.10 6.30 -21.34
C ASP A 98 7.10 5.14 -22.34
N ALA A 99 6.01 5.02 -23.10
CA ALA A 99 6.04 4.22 -24.31
C ALA A 99 7.17 4.83 -25.13
N PRO A 100 8.18 4.07 -25.60
CA PRO A 100 9.11 4.63 -26.55
C PRO A 100 8.32 5.08 -27.77
N SER A 101 8.13 6.40 -27.88
CA SER A 101 7.77 7.06 -29.11
C SER A 101 9.01 7.07 -29.99
N ASN A 102 9.26 5.95 -30.66
CA ASN A 102 10.01 5.86 -31.91
C ASN A 102 9.05 5.20 -32.89
N GLY A 103 8.49 5.84 -33.90
CA GLY A 103 9.03 6.91 -34.72
C GLY A 103 9.01 6.39 -36.16
N GLN A 104 7.97 6.76 -36.91
CA GLN A 104 7.88 6.80 -38.38
C GLN A 104 7.98 5.43 -39.09
N ASP A 105 6.87 4.93 -39.62
CA ASP A 105 6.45 5.17 -41.02
C ASP A 105 7.60 4.85 -41.99
N GLU A 106 7.68 3.57 -42.35
CA GLU A 106 8.48 3.07 -43.47
C GLU A 106 7.84 3.60 -44.76
N CYS A 107 8.25 4.80 -45.18
CA CYS A 107 8.05 5.27 -46.54
C CYS A 107 8.88 4.39 -47.49
N LEU A 108 8.18 3.82 -48.48
CA LEU A 108 8.68 3.19 -49.70
C LEU A 108 9.79 3.97 -50.40
#